data_AF-A0A519EZB1-F1
#
_entry.id   AF-A0A519EZB1-F1
#
_cell.length_a   1.000
_cell.length_b   1.000
_cell.length_c   1.000
_cell.angle_alpha   90.00
_cell.angle_beta   90.00
_cell.angle_gamma   90.00
#
_symmetry.space_group_name_H-M   'P 1'
#
loop_
_entity.id
_entity.type
_entity.pdbx_description
1 polymer ?
#
loop_
_entity_poly.entity_id
_entity_poly.type
_entity_poly.pdbx_seq_one_letter_code
_entity_poly.pdbx_strand_id
1 'polypeptide(L)' 'MNETHASSPSPDLLSAAQAVAAGTDFAELAVSPAGLFWSEFRPQDAATRIWRWHDGAAACLTPEGFSVRSRVY' A
#
# COMPACT_ATOMS: atom_id res chain seq x y z
N MET A 1 -3.96 -41.24 -25.24
CA MET A 1 -2.81 -41.13 -24.32
C MET A 1 -2.49 -39.65 -24.23
N ASN A 2 -3.07 -38.97 -23.23
CA ASN A 2 -2.82 -37.54 -22.99
C ASN A 2 -1.87 -37.45 -21.81
N GLU A 3 -0.59 -37.29 -22.09
CA GLU A 3 0.39 -37.07 -21.04
C GLU A 3 0.31 -35.60 -20.61
N THR A 4 -0.10 -35.37 -19.37
CA THR A 4 0.03 -34.08 -18.72
C THR A 4 1.53 -33.83 -18.52
N HIS A 5 2.11 -32.97 -19.34
CA HIS A 5 3.48 -32.49 -19.14
C HIS A 5 3.62 -31.97 -17.71
N ALA A 6 4.55 -32.56 -16.94
CA ALA A 6 4.90 -32.04 -15.63
C ALA A 6 5.33 -30.57 -15.80
N SER A 7 4.56 -29.66 -15.21
CA SER A 7 4.92 -28.25 -15.18
C SER A 7 6.32 -28.10 -14.58
N SER A 8 7.16 -27.25 -15.19
CA SER A 8 8.45 -26.87 -14.62
C SER A 8 8.28 -26.50 -13.15
N PRO A 9 9.24 -26.83 -12.26
CA PRO A 9 9.17 -26.41 -10.87
C PRO A 9 8.98 -24.90 -10.83
N SER A 10 7.84 -24.45 -10.31
CA SER A 10 7.57 -23.04 -10.09
C SER A 10 8.69 -22.53 -9.19
N PRO A 11 9.50 -21.55 -9.62
CA PRO A 11 10.43 -20.94 -8.70
C PRO A 11 9.57 -20.29 -7.59
N ASP A 12 9.85 -20.61 -6.32
CA ASP A 12 9.27 -19.94 -5.16
C ASP A 12 9.76 -18.49 -5.14
N LEU A 13 9.24 -17.66 -6.06
CA LEU A 13 9.69 -16.27 -6.25
C LEU A 13 9.04 -15.34 -5.23
N LEU A 14 7.81 -15.65 -4.79
CA LEU A 14 7.04 -14.81 -3.88
C LEU A 14 5.93 -15.62 -3.22
N SER A 15 5.95 -15.72 -1.90
CA SER A 15 4.79 -16.23 -1.16
C SER A 15 3.61 -15.26 -1.26
N ALA A 16 2.39 -15.76 -1.07
CA ALA A 16 1.20 -14.92 -1.05
C ALA A 16 1.30 -13.76 -0.03
N ALA A 17 1.89 -14.01 1.14
CA ALA A 17 2.10 -13.00 2.16
C ALA A 17 3.05 -11.88 1.68
N GLN A 18 4.12 -12.23 0.97
CA GLN A 18 5.04 -11.24 0.41
C GLN A 18 4.38 -10.44 -0.73
N ALA A 19 3.57 -11.10 -1.56
CA ALA A 19 2.80 -10.43 -2.61
C ALA A 19 1.85 -9.38 -2.02
N VAL A 20 1.12 -9.72 -0.96
CA VAL A 20 0.21 -8.79 -0.27
C VAL A 20 0.99 -7.68 0.40
N ALA A 21 2.09 -7.98 1.11
CA ALA A 21 2.88 -6.96 1.80
C ALA A 21 3.50 -5.93 0.85
N ALA A 22 3.80 -6.32 -0.39
CA ALA A 22 4.30 -5.44 -1.45
C ALA A 22 3.19 -4.54 -2.04
N GLY A 23 1.91 -4.81 -1.76
CA GLY A 23 0.76 -4.05 -2.25
C GLY A 23 0.52 -2.71 -1.52
N THR A 24 1.55 -2.10 -0.95
CA THR A 24 1.48 -0.73 -0.43
C THR A 24 1.24 0.22 -1.60
N ASP A 25 0.27 1.12 -1.45
CA ASP A 25 -0.13 2.04 -2.51
C ASP A 25 -0.08 3.50 -2.04
N PHE A 26 0.18 4.42 -2.98
CA PHE A 26 0.33 5.85 -2.74
C PHE A 26 -0.57 6.63 -3.71
N ALA A 27 -1.42 7.50 -3.19
CA ALA A 27 -2.38 8.26 -4.00
C ALA A 27 -2.61 9.68 -3.47
N GLU A 28 -3.31 10.51 -4.24
CA GLU A 28 -3.74 11.87 -3.84
C GLU A 28 -2.57 12.80 -3.46
N LEU A 29 -1.48 12.77 -4.24
CA LEU A 29 -0.30 13.61 -3.99
C LEU A 29 -0.65 15.09 -4.20
N ALA A 30 -0.51 15.90 -3.15
CA ALA A 30 -0.85 17.32 -3.17
C ALA A 30 0.23 18.17 -2.47
N VAL A 31 0.57 19.31 -3.07
CA VAL A 31 1.50 20.29 -2.50
C VAL A 31 0.75 21.53 -2.03
N SER A 32 1.16 22.09 -0.89
CA SER A 32 0.68 23.37 -0.38
C SER A 32 1.78 24.08 0.43
N PRO A 33 1.59 25.34 0.85
CA PRO A 33 2.52 26.01 1.77
C PRO A 33 2.72 25.27 3.10
N ALA A 34 1.79 24.39 3.49
CA ALA A 34 1.90 23.58 4.70
C ALA A 34 2.71 22.29 4.51
N GLY A 35 3.17 21.97 3.30
CA GLY A 35 3.97 20.78 2.98
C GLY A 35 3.42 19.94 1.82
N LEU A 36 4.02 18.77 1.62
CA LEU A 36 3.60 17.75 0.66
C LEU A 36 2.73 16.71 1.37
N PHE A 37 1.60 16.34 0.78
CA PHE A 37 0.62 15.43 1.35
C PHE A 37 0.36 14.26 0.40
N TRP A 38 0.12 13.08 0.95
CA TRP A 38 -0.33 11.90 0.20
C TRP A 38 -1.16 10.98 1.08
N SER A 39 -1.94 10.12 0.45
CA SER A 39 -2.56 8.95 1.09
C SER A 39 -1.69 7.72 0.85
N GLU A 40 -1.56 6.87 1.87
CA GLU A 40 -0.80 5.63 1.82
C GLU A 40 -1.64 4.48 2.37
N PHE A 41 -1.88 3.44 1.56
CA PHE A 41 -2.52 2.22 1.99
C PHE A 41 -1.48 1.19 2.45
N ARG A 42 -1.63 0.65 3.66
CA ARG A 42 -0.79 -0.43 4.17
C ARG A 42 -1.58 -1.75 4.27
N PRO A 43 -1.19 -2.79 3.51
CA PRO A 43 -1.83 -4.10 3.58
C PRO A 43 -1.74 -4.76 4.96
N GLN A 44 -0.70 -4.46 5.75
CA GLN A 44 -0.44 -5.12 7.04
C GLN A 44 -1.51 -4.85 8.09
N ASP A 45 -2.17 -3.68 8.02
CA ASP A 45 -3.24 -3.28 8.94
C ASP A 45 -4.53 -2.85 8.23
N ALA A 46 -4.60 -3.05 6.91
CA ALA A 46 -5.74 -2.72 6.06
C ALA A 46 -6.26 -1.28 6.25
N ALA A 47 -5.34 -0.34 6.46
CA ALA A 47 -5.65 1.07 6.70
C ALA A 47 -4.97 1.99 5.68
N THR A 48 -5.73 2.99 5.25
CA THR A 48 -5.22 4.13 4.48
C THR A 48 -4.99 5.31 5.41
N ARG A 49 -3.80 5.91 5.34
CA ARG A 49 -3.38 7.03 6.19
C ARG A 49 -3.00 8.23 5.34
N ILE A 50 -3.20 9.43 5.88
CA ILE A 50 -2.69 10.67 5.31
C ILE A 50 -1.35 10.96 5.94
N TRP A 51 -0.38 11.29 5.10
CA TRP A 51 0.95 11.70 5.50
C TRP A 51 1.20 13.13 5.05
N ARG A 52 2.06 13.82 5.81
CA ARG A 52 2.60 15.12 5.45
C ARG A 52 4.11 15.09 5.55
N TRP A 53 4.78 15.51 4.49
CA TRP A 53 6.20 15.84 4.52
C TRP A 53 6.39 17.36 4.62
N HIS A 54 7.13 17.79 5.64
CA HIS A 54 7.47 19.18 5.90
C HIS A 54 8.79 19.23 6.68
N ASP A 55 9.64 20.22 6.40
CA ASP A 55 10.96 20.39 7.03
C ASP A 55 11.81 19.10 7.05
N GLY A 56 11.80 18.33 5.96
CA GLY A 56 12.61 17.11 5.84
C GLY A 56 12.05 15.88 6.55
N ALA A 57 10.90 15.98 7.23
CA ALA A 57 10.30 14.88 7.97
C ALA A 57 8.89 14.53 7.47
N ALA A 58 8.57 13.24 7.45
CA ALA A 58 7.22 12.74 7.21
C ALA A 58 6.51 12.46 8.55
N ALA A 59 5.29 12.97 8.69
CA ALA A 59 4.43 12.73 9.85
C ALA A 59 3.08 12.16 9.40
N CYS A 60 2.60 11.14 10.12
CA CYS A 60 1.27 10.60 9.88
C CYS A 60 0.23 11.52 10.54
N LEU A 61 -0.77 11.93 9.75
CA LEU A 61 -1.86 12.79 10.22
C LEU A 61 -3.13 12.01 10.56
N THR A 62 -3.23 10.75 10.15
CA THR A 62 -4.36 9.89 10.53
C THR A 62 -4.14 9.33 11.93
N PRO A 63 -5.03 9.60 12.90
CA PRO A 63 -4.90 9.05 14.25
C PRO A 63 -4.98 7.53 14.27
N GLU A 64 -4.40 6.92 15.30
CA GLU A 64 -4.48 5.48 15.52
C GLU A 64 -5.95 5.01 15.62
N GLY A 65 -6.26 3.84 15.04
CA GLY A 65 -7.61 3.30 14.99
C GLY A 65 -8.50 3.89 13.88
N PHE A 66 -8.03 4.90 13.15
CA PHE A 66 -8.75 5.47 12.00
C PHE A 66 -8.14 5.05 10.66
N SER A 67 -8.98 4.99 9.64
CA SER A 67 -8.59 4.76 8.25
C SER A 67 -9.35 5.74 7.36
N VAL A 68 -8.64 6.42 6.46
CA VAL A 68 -9.26 7.29 5.46
C VAL A 68 -9.92 6.43 4.39
N ARG A 69 -11.24 6.57 4.20
CA ARG A 69 -11.98 5.88 3.14
C ARG A 69 -13.11 6.78 2.66
N SER A 70 -13.34 6.82 1.36
CA SER A 70 -14.56 7.36 0.78
C SER A 70 -15.55 6.22 0.52
N ARG A 71 -16.86 6.51 0.64
CA ARG A 71 -17.94 5.63 0.16
C ARG A 71 -18.62 6.19 -1.09
N VAL A 72 -18.04 7.24 -1.68
CA VAL A 72 -18.54 7.82 -2.93
C VAL A 72 -18.11 6.89 -4.06
N TYR A 73 -19.10 6.37 -4.78
CA TYR A 73 -18.96 5.56 -5.99
C TYR A 73 -19.18 6.43 -7.22
#